data_AF-A0A857DKG8-F1
#
_entry.id   AF-A0A857DKG8-F1
#
_cell.length_a   1.000
_cell.length_b   1.000
_cell.length_c   1.000
_cell.angle_alpha   90.00
_cell.angle_beta   90.00
_cell.angle_gamma   90.00
#
_symmetry.space_group_name_H-M   'P 1'
#
loop_
_entity.id
_entity.type
_entity.pdbx_description
1 polymer ?
#
loop_
_entity_poly.entity_id
_entity_poly.type
_entity_poly.pdbx_seq_one_letter_code
_entity_poly.pdbx_strand_id
1 'polypeptide(L)'
;MSKKLSRRSFLKSTALTGALTSILTLTPGAREKLIGDGAASALEYPRVDKPPYEVEGEVGRFDNRNNAHSRGYWDESQSFYMFGPQGMTALHDTVKNIAVGTPKPGFDHRDLSLFMSSALMFKVGSFAASHLWEPELPPGLTKPYTTTPEEAAQTVKMAAKHFGASVVGTCKLNRDWLYSHRYHAENWKTDAKRLFEKVFGLQNGLLGTVMTPEERKKLQLPNVDDELPQEMNNVIVCGIEMDYEAYQRTLSCVEVAETYRAYSFDKFLIMHLALFINYMGYRAWPFGSYGPGLGIPMAVDAGLGEMGRNGLLINPDFGPRLRICGVITDMPIQPDKPIDMGVTKFCETCAVCADNCPSGSIPKDNHRTAEAVYSTTNSGVKKWPIDACKCKAYWDDHNISACGNCVHYCPYNKPKTEMHKLAAHLAPTLGSTLVKMEKMLGYSEPKDVASWWAQDPNKFFPRK
;
A
#
# COMPACT_ATOMS: atom_id res chain seq x y z
N MET A 1 6.20 -37.59 6.11
CA MET A 1 7.16 -38.03 5.06
C MET A 1 8.06 -36.87 4.69
N SER A 2 9.36 -36.96 5.01
CA SER A 2 10.37 -35.94 4.68
C SER A 2 10.67 -35.97 3.18
N LYS A 3 10.30 -34.91 2.44
CA LYS A 3 10.73 -34.74 1.05
C LYS A 3 12.24 -34.46 1.06
N LYS A 4 13.04 -35.48 0.74
CA LYS A 4 14.50 -35.35 0.56
C LYS A 4 14.77 -34.34 -0.56
N LEU A 5 15.34 -33.18 -0.20
CA LEU A 5 15.97 -32.26 -1.15
C LEU A 5 16.99 -33.03 -2.00
N SER A 6 16.88 -32.95 -3.33
CA SER A 6 17.82 -33.64 -4.21
C SER A 6 19.25 -33.10 -4.00
N ARG A 7 20.26 -33.98 -4.02
CA ARG A 7 21.68 -33.57 -3.96
C ARG A 7 22.02 -32.51 -5.01
N ARG A 8 21.37 -32.55 -6.17
CA ARG A 8 21.58 -31.62 -7.29
C ARG A 8 21.05 -30.21 -6.99
N SER A 9 19.89 -30.10 -6.32
CA SER A 9 19.35 -28.81 -5.86
C SER A 9 20.15 -28.24 -4.68
N PHE A 10 20.62 -29.10 -3.77
CA PHE A 10 21.49 -28.69 -2.67
C PHE A 10 22.85 -28.17 -3.15
N LEU A 11 23.50 -28.85 -4.10
CA LEU A 11 24.77 -28.42 -4.68
C LEU A 11 24.65 -27.15 -5.52
N LYS A 12 23.55 -26.99 -6.27
CA LYS A 12 23.26 -25.72 -6.97
C LYS A 12 23.03 -24.57 -5.99
N SER A 13 22.30 -24.80 -4.89
CA SER A 13 22.08 -23.75 -3.89
C SER A 13 23.38 -23.41 -3.15
N THR A 14 24.20 -24.39 -2.75
CA THR A 14 25.49 -24.11 -2.09
C THR A 14 26.51 -23.46 -3.01
N ALA A 15 26.57 -23.84 -4.30
CA ALA A 15 27.42 -23.17 -5.28
C ALA A 15 26.97 -21.73 -5.54
N LEU A 16 25.66 -21.49 -5.65
CA LEU A 16 25.08 -20.15 -5.83
C LEU A 16 25.29 -19.30 -4.57
N THR A 17 25.08 -19.87 -3.37
CA THR A 17 25.37 -19.20 -2.09
C THR A 17 26.85 -18.90 -1.96
N GLY A 18 27.75 -19.83 -2.27
CA GLY A 18 29.21 -19.60 -2.24
C GLY A 18 29.64 -18.48 -3.18
N ALA A 19 29.12 -18.48 -4.42
CA ALA A 19 29.37 -17.42 -5.40
C ALA A 19 28.82 -16.06 -4.93
N LEU A 20 27.58 -15.98 -4.46
CA LEU A 20 27.02 -14.74 -3.91
C LEU A 20 27.77 -14.25 -2.66
N THR A 21 28.22 -15.15 -1.78
CA THR A 21 28.97 -14.79 -0.58
C THR A 21 30.35 -14.21 -0.93
N SER A 22 31.01 -14.76 -1.96
CA SER A 22 32.27 -14.20 -2.48
C SER A 22 32.10 -12.85 -3.19
N ILE A 23 30.96 -12.61 -3.83
CA ILE A 23 30.62 -11.28 -4.39
C ILE A 23 30.43 -10.27 -3.25
N LEU A 24 29.88 -10.70 -2.11
CA LEU A 24 29.64 -9.84 -0.95
C LEU A 24 30.92 -9.43 -0.19
N THR A 25 32.09 -10.02 -0.45
CA THR A 25 33.36 -9.49 0.13
C THR A 25 33.91 -8.31 -0.66
N LEU A 26 33.34 -7.99 -1.81
CA LEU A 26 33.76 -6.87 -2.66
C LEU A 26 33.18 -5.54 -2.16
N THR A 27 33.86 -4.44 -2.47
CA THR A 27 33.33 -3.07 -2.22
C THR A 27 32.06 -2.83 -3.05
N PRO A 28 31.14 -1.94 -2.62
CA PRO A 28 29.89 -1.68 -3.35
C PRO A 28 30.10 -1.42 -4.85
N GLY A 29 31.07 -0.57 -5.22
CA GLY A 29 31.38 -0.28 -6.63
C GLY A 29 32.05 -1.43 -7.39
N ALA A 30 32.73 -2.36 -6.71
CA ALA A 30 33.27 -3.57 -7.33
C ALA A 30 32.18 -4.64 -7.55
N ARG A 31 31.16 -4.70 -6.68
CA ARG A 31 30.00 -5.58 -6.84
C ARG A 31 29.15 -5.21 -8.06
N GLU A 32 28.88 -3.91 -8.24
CA GLU A 32 28.11 -3.39 -9.37
C GLU A 32 28.81 -3.68 -10.71
N LYS A 33 30.13 -3.48 -10.78
CA LYS A 33 30.95 -3.84 -11.95
C LYS A 33 30.95 -5.34 -12.27
N LEU A 34 30.80 -6.21 -11.27
CA LEU A 34 30.88 -7.66 -11.45
C LEU A 34 29.60 -8.27 -12.02
N ILE A 35 28.43 -7.69 -11.70
CA ILE A 35 27.14 -8.12 -12.26
C ILE A 35 27.00 -7.67 -13.72
N GLY A 36 27.75 -6.64 -14.13
CA GLY A 36 27.73 -6.07 -15.47
C GLY A 36 26.49 -5.19 -15.66
N ASP A 37 26.67 -4.04 -16.32
CA ASP A 37 25.54 -3.17 -16.66
C ASP A 37 24.57 -3.93 -17.57
N GLY A 38 23.34 -4.18 -17.07
CA GLY A 38 22.25 -4.76 -17.85
C GLY A 38 21.99 -6.27 -17.67
N ALA A 39 22.76 -7.02 -16.87
CA ALA A 39 22.46 -8.44 -16.64
C ALA A 39 21.17 -8.65 -15.82
N ALA A 40 20.89 -7.76 -14.87
CA ALA A 40 19.65 -7.80 -14.09
C ALA A 40 18.49 -7.06 -14.78
N SER A 41 18.75 -6.12 -15.71
CA SER A 41 17.69 -5.45 -16.47
C SER A 41 16.85 -6.43 -17.32
N ALA A 42 17.45 -7.51 -17.82
CA ALA A 42 16.78 -8.60 -18.54
C ALA A 42 16.00 -9.59 -17.64
N LEU A 43 16.14 -9.50 -16.31
CA LEU A 43 15.35 -10.31 -15.40
C LEU A 43 13.93 -9.78 -15.35
N GLU A 44 13.01 -10.57 -15.90
CA GLU A 44 11.58 -10.35 -15.86
C GLU A 44 10.89 -11.52 -15.14
N TYR A 45 9.83 -11.20 -14.40
CA TYR A 45 8.98 -12.21 -13.80
C TYR A 45 8.00 -12.76 -14.84
N PRO A 46 7.76 -14.08 -14.88
CA PRO A 46 6.81 -14.67 -15.80
C PRO A 46 5.41 -14.08 -15.61
N ARG A 47 4.80 -13.71 -16.74
CA ARG A 47 3.39 -13.31 -16.81
C ARG A 47 2.54 -14.58 -16.87
N VAL A 48 1.49 -14.63 -16.07
CA VAL A 48 0.61 -15.81 -15.94
C VAL A 48 -0.83 -15.45 -16.31
N ASP A 49 -1.60 -16.42 -16.78
CA ASP A 49 -2.99 -16.18 -17.22
C ASP A 49 -3.97 -16.04 -16.05
N LYS A 50 -3.59 -16.55 -14.87
CA LYS A 50 -4.38 -16.44 -13.64
C LYS A 50 -3.51 -15.89 -12.53
N PRO A 51 -4.06 -15.04 -11.64
CA PRO A 51 -3.35 -14.56 -10.47
C PRO A 51 -2.79 -15.70 -9.62
N PRO A 52 -1.61 -15.52 -8.99
CA PRO A 52 -0.96 -16.58 -8.21
C PRO A 52 -1.58 -16.83 -6.82
N TYR A 53 -2.64 -16.11 -6.44
CA TYR A 53 -3.37 -16.41 -5.20
C TYR A 53 -4.24 -17.66 -5.35
N GLU A 54 -4.38 -18.41 -4.28
CA GLU A 54 -5.19 -19.62 -4.22
C GLU A 54 -6.59 -19.29 -3.69
N VAL A 55 -7.63 -19.71 -4.41
CA VAL A 55 -9.03 -19.54 -4.02
C VAL A 55 -9.58 -20.88 -3.50
N GLU A 56 -10.30 -20.85 -2.38
CA GLU A 56 -11.04 -22.00 -1.84
C GLU A 56 -12.49 -21.61 -1.54
N GLY A 57 -13.44 -22.25 -2.22
CA GLY A 57 -14.85 -21.89 -2.14
C GLY A 57 -15.18 -20.62 -2.92
N GLU A 58 -16.23 -19.92 -2.50
CA GLU A 58 -16.61 -18.63 -3.08
C GLU A 58 -15.86 -17.49 -2.37
N VAL A 59 -15.39 -16.52 -3.16
CA VAL A 59 -14.81 -15.30 -2.61
C VAL A 59 -15.95 -14.42 -2.11
N GLY A 60 -16.07 -14.31 -0.79
CA GLY A 60 -17.03 -13.39 -0.19
C GLY A 60 -16.64 -11.94 -0.48
N ARG A 61 -17.63 -11.07 -0.70
CA ARG A 61 -17.38 -9.62 -0.71
C ARG A 61 -17.21 -9.11 0.71
N PHE A 62 -16.22 -8.27 0.91
CA PHE A 62 -15.91 -7.72 2.22
C PHE A 62 -16.85 -6.56 2.58
N ASP A 63 -17.40 -6.55 3.78
CA ASP A 63 -18.15 -5.39 4.29
C ASP A 63 -17.18 -4.33 4.81
N ASN A 64 -17.11 -3.16 4.15
CA ASN A 64 -16.15 -2.12 4.50
C ASN A 64 -16.30 -1.62 5.94
N ARG A 65 -17.48 -1.77 6.57
CA ARG A 65 -17.69 -1.44 7.99
C ARG A 65 -16.73 -2.20 8.90
N ASN A 66 -16.34 -3.41 8.52
CA ASN A 66 -15.45 -4.24 9.32
C ASN A 66 -13.97 -3.90 9.11
N ASN A 67 -13.62 -2.96 8.24
CA ASN A 67 -12.26 -2.44 8.16
C ASN A 67 -11.86 -1.87 9.54
N ALA A 68 -10.63 -2.13 10.01
CA ALA A 68 -10.19 -1.68 11.33
C ALA A 68 -10.30 -0.15 11.54
N HIS A 69 -10.22 0.65 10.47
CA HIS A 69 -10.47 2.09 10.53
C HIS A 69 -11.98 2.42 10.61
N SER A 70 -12.83 1.83 9.78
CA SER A 70 -14.27 2.11 9.79
C SER A 70 -14.98 1.53 11.03
N ARG A 71 -14.46 0.42 11.57
CA ARG A 71 -15.07 -0.34 12.65
C ARG A 71 -15.11 0.42 13.96
N GLY A 72 -14.10 1.26 14.23
CA GLY A 72 -14.07 2.11 15.42
C GLY A 72 -15.27 3.06 15.52
N TYR A 73 -15.90 3.45 14.40
CA TYR A 73 -17.03 4.38 14.39
C TYR A 73 -18.33 3.77 14.92
N TRP A 74 -18.48 2.44 14.88
CA TRP A 74 -19.74 1.77 15.20
C TRP A 74 -19.62 0.59 16.17
N ASP A 75 -18.45 -0.01 16.35
CA ASP A 75 -18.22 -1.06 17.35
C ASP A 75 -17.55 -0.49 18.60
N GLU A 76 -18.27 -0.45 19.72
CA GLU A 76 -17.79 0.10 21.00
C GLU A 76 -16.51 -0.57 21.49
N SER A 77 -16.32 -1.86 21.24
CA SER A 77 -15.12 -2.60 21.63
C SER A 77 -13.86 -2.09 20.89
N GLN A 78 -14.05 -1.40 19.77
CA GLN A 78 -12.99 -0.82 18.95
C GLN A 78 -12.99 0.72 19.00
N SER A 79 -14.12 1.35 19.35
CA SER A 79 -14.26 2.80 19.46
C SER A 79 -13.30 3.39 20.48
N PHE A 80 -12.97 2.66 21.55
CA PHE A 80 -12.01 3.10 22.56
C PHE A 80 -10.63 3.43 21.96
N TYR A 81 -10.13 2.58 21.06
CA TYR A 81 -8.86 2.79 20.39
C TYR A 81 -8.90 3.98 19.41
N MET A 82 -10.05 4.27 18.82
CA MET A 82 -10.18 5.35 17.83
C MET A 82 -10.57 6.71 18.41
N PHE A 83 -11.39 6.74 19.45
CA PHE A 83 -12.02 7.96 20.00
C PHE A 83 -11.96 8.06 21.52
N GLY A 84 -11.46 7.03 22.21
CA GLY A 84 -11.14 7.14 23.61
C GLY A 84 -9.97 8.11 23.84
N PRO A 85 -9.60 8.36 25.10
CA PRO A 85 -8.46 9.21 25.45
C PRO A 85 -7.21 8.84 24.63
N GLN A 86 -7.03 7.55 24.34
CA GLN A 86 -5.89 6.96 23.63
C GLN A 86 -5.87 7.17 22.10
N GLY A 87 -7.03 7.34 21.44
CA GLY A 87 -7.07 7.51 19.98
C GLY A 87 -6.56 8.87 19.48
N MET A 88 -6.56 9.86 20.38
CA MET A 88 -6.06 11.22 20.12
C MET A 88 -4.82 11.59 20.94
N THR A 89 -4.39 10.73 21.89
CA THR A 89 -3.18 10.99 22.68
C THR A 89 -1.93 11.05 21.84
N ALA A 90 -1.85 10.35 20.71
CA ALA A 90 -0.64 10.32 19.89
C ALA A 90 -0.13 11.71 19.48
N LEU A 91 -1.01 12.44 18.81
CA LEU A 91 -0.74 13.79 18.34
C LEU A 91 -0.74 14.78 19.51
N HIS A 92 -1.66 14.63 20.47
CA HIS A 92 -1.75 15.53 21.63
C HIS A 92 -0.51 15.44 22.53
N ASP A 93 -0.03 14.24 22.84
CA ASP A 93 1.17 14.02 23.65
C ASP A 93 2.42 14.48 22.91
N THR A 94 2.49 14.27 21.60
CA THR A 94 3.58 14.82 20.78
C THR A 94 3.60 16.35 20.88
N VAL A 95 2.47 17.01 20.65
CA VAL A 95 2.34 18.48 20.77
C VAL A 95 2.65 18.96 22.19
N LYS A 96 2.15 18.26 23.22
CA LYS A 96 2.40 18.58 24.63
C LYS A 96 3.87 18.47 24.98
N ASN A 97 4.54 17.39 24.58
CA ASN A 97 5.96 17.16 24.80
C ASN A 97 6.81 18.24 24.12
N ILE A 98 6.45 18.65 22.89
CA ILE A 98 7.08 19.78 22.20
C ILE A 98 6.87 21.07 23.01
N ALA A 99 5.64 21.36 23.45
CA ALA A 99 5.31 22.59 24.17
C ALA A 99 6.04 22.74 25.51
N VAL A 100 6.31 21.64 26.21
CA VAL A 100 7.04 21.63 27.50
C VAL A 100 8.55 21.38 27.34
N GLY A 101 9.07 21.35 26.11
CA GLY A 101 10.51 21.24 25.84
C GLY A 101 11.11 19.85 26.05
N THR A 102 10.30 18.78 25.96
CA THR A 102 10.74 17.38 26.14
C THR A 102 10.37 16.48 24.95
N PRO A 103 10.66 16.87 23.69
CA PRO A 103 10.32 16.06 22.52
C PRO A 103 11.07 14.73 22.52
N LYS A 104 10.43 13.68 21.98
CA LYS A 104 11.09 12.40 21.71
C LYS A 104 11.78 12.43 20.34
N PRO A 105 12.90 11.71 20.13
CA PRO A 105 13.48 11.55 18.80
C PRO A 105 12.44 11.02 17.81
N GLY A 106 12.27 11.68 16.66
CA GLY A 106 11.24 11.31 15.67
C GLY A 106 9.88 11.99 15.85
N PHE A 107 9.72 12.78 16.91
CA PHE A 107 8.47 13.46 17.28
C PHE A 107 8.76 14.89 17.76
N ASP A 108 9.82 15.51 17.25
CA ASP A 108 10.10 16.91 17.52
C ASP A 108 9.23 17.84 16.64
N HIS A 109 9.39 19.16 16.80
CA HIS A 109 8.55 20.13 16.10
C HIS A 109 8.72 20.10 14.57
N ARG A 110 9.94 19.84 14.05
CA ARG A 110 10.16 19.73 12.60
C ARG A 110 9.59 18.42 12.06
N ASP A 111 9.71 17.32 12.81
CA ASP A 111 9.16 16.01 12.42
C ASP A 111 7.63 16.09 12.31
N LEU A 112 7.00 16.71 13.32
CA LEU A 112 5.55 16.93 13.33
C LEU A 112 5.11 17.85 12.18
N SER A 113 5.85 18.92 11.92
CA SER A 113 5.55 19.86 10.82
C SER A 113 5.63 19.18 9.45
N LEU A 114 6.64 18.33 9.23
CA LEU A 114 6.75 17.52 8.02
C LEU A 114 5.56 16.58 7.86
N PHE A 115 5.16 15.88 8.91
CA PHE A 115 3.98 15.01 8.89
C PHE A 115 2.70 15.78 8.57
N MET A 116 2.40 16.83 9.35
CA MET A 116 1.13 17.55 9.23
C MET A 116 0.97 18.24 7.86
N SER A 117 2.07 18.78 7.30
CA SER A 117 2.06 19.38 5.96
C SER A 117 1.91 18.33 4.85
N SER A 118 2.49 17.14 5.01
CA SER A 118 2.40 16.05 4.03
C SER A 118 0.97 15.53 3.83
N ALA A 119 0.09 15.68 4.82
CA ALA A 119 -1.30 15.22 4.79
C ALA A 119 -2.28 16.18 4.08
N LEU A 120 -1.83 17.31 3.56
CA LEU A 120 -2.71 18.37 3.03
C LEU A 120 -3.72 17.87 1.99
N MET A 121 -3.24 17.31 0.87
CA MET A 121 -4.13 16.86 -0.22
C MET A 121 -4.90 15.60 0.14
N PHE A 122 -4.38 14.74 1.04
CA PHE A 122 -5.16 13.63 1.56
C PHE A 122 -6.44 14.14 2.23
N LYS A 123 -6.34 15.18 3.06
CA LYS A 123 -7.50 15.72 3.77
C LYS A 123 -8.43 16.55 2.89
N VAL A 124 -7.89 17.32 1.94
CA VAL A 124 -8.70 18.14 1.01
C VAL A 124 -9.31 17.29 -0.11
N GLY A 125 -8.53 16.38 -0.67
CA GLY A 125 -8.89 15.58 -1.86
C GLY A 125 -9.82 14.40 -1.57
N SER A 126 -9.99 14.01 -0.30
CA SER A 126 -10.98 12.97 0.06
C SER A 126 -12.43 13.38 -0.25
N PHE A 127 -12.68 14.68 -0.43
CA PHE A 127 -13.98 15.25 -0.78
C PHE A 127 -14.26 15.34 -2.29
N ALA A 128 -13.21 15.50 -3.11
CA ALA A 128 -13.37 15.77 -4.55
C ALA A 128 -13.43 14.50 -5.42
N ALA A 129 -12.87 13.38 -4.93
CA ALA A 129 -12.84 12.12 -5.68
C ALA A 129 -14.20 11.39 -5.72
N SER A 130 -15.15 11.71 -4.84
CA SER A 130 -16.47 11.06 -4.80
C SER A 130 -17.48 11.55 -5.84
N HIS A 131 -17.13 12.55 -6.66
CA HIS A 131 -18.08 13.23 -7.55
C HIS A 131 -17.69 13.25 -9.04
N LEU A 132 -16.56 12.67 -9.43
CA LEU A 132 -16.08 12.68 -10.83
C LEU A 132 -16.64 11.52 -11.65
N TRP A 133 -17.95 11.34 -11.65
CA TRP A 133 -18.56 10.12 -12.17
C TRP A 133 -18.85 10.12 -13.66
N GLU A 134 -19.54 11.16 -14.12
CA GLU A 134 -20.10 11.23 -15.47
C GLU A 134 -19.15 11.96 -16.42
N PRO A 135 -19.11 11.56 -17.70
CA PRO A 135 -18.25 12.20 -18.68
C PRO A 135 -18.72 13.63 -18.94
N GLU A 136 -17.80 14.58 -18.76
CA GLU A 136 -17.99 15.98 -19.14
C GLU A 136 -17.12 16.28 -20.36
N LEU A 137 -17.69 16.18 -21.56
CA LEU A 137 -16.97 16.50 -22.79
C LEU A 137 -16.78 18.03 -22.94
N PRO A 138 -15.62 18.50 -23.43
CA PRO A 138 -15.41 19.91 -23.73
C PRO A 138 -16.38 20.40 -24.80
N PRO A 139 -16.76 21.70 -24.79
CA PRO A 139 -17.58 22.29 -25.84
C PRO A 139 -17.00 22.02 -27.23
N GLY A 140 -17.83 21.44 -28.12
CA GLY A 140 -17.42 21.04 -29.48
C GLY A 140 -17.11 19.55 -29.64
N LEU A 141 -16.93 18.80 -28.55
CA LEU A 141 -16.85 17.34 -28.55
C LEU A 141 -18.21 16.74 -28.14
N THR A 142 -18.77 15.89 -28.99
CA THR A 142 -20.11 15.30 -28.78
C THR A 142 -20.11 13.77 -28.70
N LYS A 143 -18.95 13.14 -28.93
CA LYS A 143 -18.78 11.69 -28.89
C LYS A 143 -17.51 11.32 -28.13
N PRO A 144 -17.50 10.15 -27.46
CA PRO A 144 -16.29 9.62 -26.86
C PRO A 144 -15.17 9.43 -27.89
N TYR A 145 -13.93 9.56 -27.41
CA TYR A 145 -12.74 9.29 -28.20
C TYR A 145 -12.75 7.83 -28.67
N THR A 146 -12.58 7.59 -29.97
CA THR A 146 -12.58 6.22 -30.52
C THR A 146 -11.17 5.65 -30.47
N THR A 147 -11.01 4.49 -29.83
CA THR A 147 -9.70 3.83 -29.66
C THR A 147 -9.85 2.31 -29.58
N THR A 148 -8.76 1.60 -29.86
CA THR A 148 -8.66 0.15 -29.62
C THR A 148 -8.33 -0.13 -28.15
N PRO A 149 -8.67 -1.31 -27.58
CA PRO A 149 -8.32 -1.64 -26.20
C PRO A 149 -6.82 -1.52 -25.88
N GLU A 150 -5.95 -1.87 -26.81
CA GLU A 150 -4.49 -1.80 -26.67
C GLU A 150 -3.99 -0.35 -26.64
N GLU A 151 -4.49 0.49 -27.55
CA GLU A 151 -4.16 1.91 -27.59
C GLU A 151 -4.72 2.66 -26.37
N ALA A 152 -5.94 2.33 -25.94
CA ALA A 152 -6.53 2.83 -24.71
C ALA A 152 -5.64 2.51 -23.50
N ALA A 153 -5.22 1.24 -23.37
CA ALA A 153 -4.33 0.79 -22.29
C ALA A 153 -3.01 1.57 -22.29
N GLN A 154 -2.39 1.75 -23.46
CA GLN A 154 -1.16 2.53 -23.58
C GLN A 154 -1.37 4.01 -23.22
N THR A 155 -2.49 4.60 -23.67
CA THR A 155 -2.84 6.00 -23.44
C THR A 155 -3.04 6.30 -21.96
N VAL A 156 -3.85 5.50 -21.26
CA VAL A 156 -4.12 5.71 -19.83
C VAL A 156 -2.89 5.43 -18.97
N LYS A 157 -2.03 4.47 -19.37
CA LYS A 157 -0.74 4.24 -18.71
C LYS A 157 0.17 5.45 -18.84
N MET A 158 0.28 6.03 -20.04
CA MET A 158 1.06 7.25 -20.25
C MET A 158 0.50 8.45 -19.49
N ALA A 159 -0.82 8.63 -19.45
CA ALA A 159 -1.46 9.67 -18.65
C ALA A 159 -1.19 9.49 -17.15
N ALA A 160 -1.36 8.27 -16.62
CA ALA A 160 -1.06 7.95 -15.23
C ALA A 160 0.42 8.19 -14.89
N LYS A 161 1.34 7.83 -15.78
CA LYS A 161 2.78 8.14 -15.64
C LYS A 161 3.04 9.64 -15.61
N HIS A 162 2.42 10.39 -16.50
CA HIS A 162 2.51 11.85 -16.52
C HIS A 162 2.02 12.48 -15.20
N PHE A 163 0.95 11.94 -14.61
CA PHE A 163 0.43 12.39 -13.30
C PHE A 163 1.18 11.82 -12.08
N GLY A 164 2.28 11.09 -12.29
CA GLY A 164 3.21 10.70 -11.23
C GLY A 164 3.11 9.26 -10.73
N ALA A 165 2.48 8.35 -11.48
CA ALA A 165 2.47 6.93 -11.12
C ALA A 165 3.87 6.29 -11.19
N SER A 166 4.34 5.69 -10.09
CA SER A 166 5.58 4.91 -10.06
C SER A 166 5.43 3.58 -10.81
N VAL A 167 4.25 2.97 -10.77
CA VAL A 167 3.86 1.81 -11.60
C VAL A 167 2.40 1.92 -12.03
N VAL A 168 2.05 1.34 -13.18
CA VAL A 168 0.68 1.32 -13.70
C VAL A 168 0.41 -0.04 -14.34
N GLY A 169 -0.76 -0.60 -14.09
CA GLY A 169 -1.25 -1.81 -14.71
C GLY A 169 -2.75 -1.73 -14.95
N THR A 170 -3.26 -2.53 -15.87
CA THR A 170 -4.68 -2.59 -16.21
C THR A 170 -5.24 -3.99 -15.98
N CYS A 171 -6.47 -4.11 -15.51
CA CYS A 171 -7.14 -5.40 -15.39
C CYS A 171 -8.64 -5.28 -15.62
N LYS A 172 -9.30 -6.43 -15.79
CA LYS A 172 -10.76 -6.49 -15.68
C LYS A 172 -11.16 -6.37 -14.22
N LEU A 173 -12.25 -5.66 -13.95
CA LEU A 173 -12.82 -5.57 -12.62
C LEU A 173 -13.38 -6.93 -12.22
N ASN A 174 -12.68 -7.61 -11.30
CA ASN A 174 -13.28 -8.68 -10.54
C ASN A 174 -14.16 -8.06 -9.42
N ARG A 175 -15.48 -8.24 -9.53
CA ARG A 175 -16.47 -7.65 -8.62
C ARG A 175 -16.44 -8.27 -7.22
N ASP A 176 -15.80 -9.42 -7.02
CA ASP A 176 -15.59 -10.02 -5.69
C ASP A 176 -14.69 -9.15 -4.81
N TRP A 177 -13.87 -8.28 -5.44
CA TRP A 177 -13.02 -7.33 -4.73
C TRP A 177 -13.76 -6.03 -4.35
N LEU A 178 -14.98 -5.82 -4.83
CA LEU A 178 -15.79 -4.69 -4.41
C LEU A 178 -16.35 -4.95 -3.01
N TYR A 179 -16.38 -3.92 -2.18
CA TYR A 179 -17.05 -4.01 -0.88
C TYR A 179 -18.53 -4.31 -1.07
N SER A 180 -19.13 -5.10 -0.18
CA SER A 180 -20.59 -5.31 -0.21
C SER A 180 -21.33 -4.02 0.14
N HIS A 181 -20.90 -3.37 1.22
CA HIS A 181 -21.35 -2.05 1.67
C HIS A 181 -20.12 -1.15 1.84
N ARG A 182 -20.25 0.12 1.47
CA ARG A 182 -19.20 1.12 1.69
C ARG A 182 -19.59 2.03 2.86
N TYR A 183 -18.68 2.16 3.83
CA TYR A 183 -18.85 3.15 4.89
C TYR A 183 -18.46 4.52 4.34
N HIS A 184 -19.44 5.40 4.17
CA HIS A 184 -19.23 6.81 3.86
C HIS A 184 -19.51 7.59 5.15
N ALA A 185 -18.46 8.01 5.85
CA ALA A 185 -18.62 8.78 7.09
C ALA A 185 -19.18 10.20 6.85
N GLU A 186 -19.30 10.64 5.59
CA GLU A 186 -19.35 12.06 5.26
C GLU A 186 -20.50 12.42 4.31
N ASN A 187 -21.59 12.91 4.90
CA ASN A 187 -22.55 13.84 4.30
C ASN A 187 -22.02 15.29 4.42
N TRP A 188 -20.75 15.57 4.14
CA TRP A 188 -20.13 16.87 4.46
C TRP A 188 -20.18 17.89 3.34
N LYS A 189 -21.37 18.31 2.92
CA LYS A 189 -21.50 19.61 2.23
C LYS A 189 -21.07 20.72 3.21
N THR A 190 -19.84 21.22 3.14
CA THR A 190 -19.46 22.42 3.92
C THR A 190 -18.47 23.35 3.24
N ASP A 191 -18.74 24.63 3.49
CA ASP A 191 -18.18 25.87 2.98
C ASP A 191 -16.65 26.01 3.19
N ALA A 192 -15.94 26.38 2.12
CA ALA A 192 -14.48 26.41 2.01
C ALA A 192 -13.78 27.37 3.01
N LYS A 193 -14.52 28.29 3.64
CA LYS A 193 -13.97 29.34 4.50
C LYS A 193 -13.52 28.85 5.89
N ARG A 194 -13.84 27.62 6.30
CA ARG A 194 -13.48 27.02 7.63
C ARG A 194 -12.59 25.78 7.53
N LEU A 195 -11.93 25.60 6.38
CA LEU A 195 -11.17 24.39 6.05
C LEU A 195 -10.07 24.10 7.09
N PHE A 196 -9.25 25.09 7.48
CA PHE A 196 -8.09 24.86 8.36
C PHE A 196 -8.46 24.39 9.78
N GLU A 197 -9.46 24.99 10.42
CA GLU A 197 -9.90 24.64 11.78
C GLU A 197 -10.54 23.24 11.82
N LYS A 198 -11.30 22.87 10.79
CA LYS A 198 -11.98 21.57 10.70
C LYS A 198 -11.08 20.44 10.20
N VAL A 199 -10.14 20.73 9.30
CA VAL A 199 -9.19 19.75 8.71
C VAL A 199 -8.13 19.32 9.72
N PHE A 200 -7.69 20.21 10.61
CA PHE A 200 -6.67 19.89 11.60
C PHE A 200 -7.22 19.61 13.00
N GLY A 201 -8.47 20.00 13.29
CA GLY A 201 -9.27 19.42 14.36
C GLY A 201 -8.63 19.41 15.75
N LEU A 202 -7.77 20.38 16.08
CA LEU A 202 -6.97 20.34 17.32
C LEU A 202 -7.83 20.37 18.61
N GLN A 203 -9.11 20.73 18.54
CA GLN A 203 -10.03 20.73 19.67
C GLN A 203 -10.95 19.49 19.76
N ASN A 204 -11.18 18.77 18.65
CA ASN A 204 -12.13 17.65 18.56
C ASN A 204 -11.51 16.33 18.06
N GLY A 205 -10.20 16.33 17.79
CA GLY A 205 -9.48 15.24 17.18
C GLY A 205 -9.50 15.22 15.64
N LEU A 206 -8.58 14.44 15.07
CA LEU A 206 -8.32 14.36 13.62
C LEU A 206 -9.46 13.69 12.83
N LEU A 207 -10.40 13.01 13.50
CA LEU A 207 -11.30 12.01 12.89
C LEU A 207 -12.79 12.14 13.27
N GLY A 208 -13.23 13.25 13.86
CA GLY A 208 -14.67 13.51 14.13
C GLY A 208 -15.23 12.80 15.38
N THR A 209 -16.54 12.97 15.65
CA THR A 209 -17.23 12.41 16.83
C THR A 209 -17.76 10.99 16.60
N VAL A 210 -17.72 10.13 17.63
CA VAL A 210 -18.26 8.76 17.61
C VAL A 210 -19.78 8.77 17.46
N MET A 211 -20.33 7.82 16.72
CA MET A 211 -21.78 7.65 16.63
C MET A 211 -22.36 7.14 17.96
N THR A 212 -23.45 7.75 18.40
CA THR A 212 -24.29 7.28 19.50
C THR A 212 -24.98 5.95 19.14
N PRO A 213 -25.40 5.14 20.14
CA PRO A 213 -26.20 3.94 19.90
C PRO A 213 -27.46 4.18 19.04
N GLU A 214 -28.09 5.34 19.16
CA GLU A 214 -29.27 5.74 18.40
C GLU A 214 -28.93 6.08 16.93
N GLU A 215 -27.80 6.73 16.68
CA GLU A 215 -27.32 7.03 15.32
C GLU A 215 -26.91 5.75 14.59
N ARG A 216 -26.29 4.79 15.30
CA ARG A 216 -25.91 3.48 14.75
C ARG A 216 -27.10 2.72 14.18
N LYS A 217 -28.25 2.77 14.87
CA LYS A 217 -29.50 2.10 14.43
C LYS A 217 -30.10 2.72 13.16
N LYS A 218 -29.72 3.95 12.80
CA LYS A 218 -30.27 4.71 11.66
C LYS A 218 -29.32 4.75 10.45
N LEU A 219 -28.12 4.17 10.55
CA LEU A 219 -27.12 4.20 9.49
C LEU A 219 -27.56 3.32 8.31
N GLN A 220 -27.94 3.95 7.20
CA GLN A 220 -28.12 3.28 5.91
C GLN A 220 -26.84 3.44 5.11
N LEU A 221 -26.26 2.33 4.64
CA LEU A 221 -25.07 2.34 3.80
C LEU A 221 -25.45 1.85 2.40
N PRO A 222 -24.99 2.53 1.34
CA PRO A 222 -25.27 2.10 -0.01
C PRO A 222 -24.56 0.77 -0.30
N ASN A 223 -25.23 -0.11 -1.06
CA ASN A 223 -24.54 -1.24 -1.67
C ASN A 223 -23.71 -0.71 -2.84
N VAL A 224 -22.49 -1.19 -2.99
CA VAL A 224 -21.60 -0.71 -4.06
C VAL A 224 -22.18 -1.00 -5.45
N ASP A 225 -22.97 -2.06 -5.62
CA ASP A 225 -23.61 -2.35 -6.92
C ASP A 225 -24.75 -1.40 -7.27
N ASP A 226 -25.37 -0.76 -6.27
CA ASP A 226 -26.38 0.28 -6.50
C ASP A 226 -25.73 1.55 -7.07
N GLU A 227 -24.43 1.73 -6.80
CA GLU A 227 -23.64 2.87 -7.26
C GLU A 227 -22.87 2.56 -8.55
N LEU A 228 -22.35 1.35 -8.77
CA LEU A 228 -21.46 0.99 -9.88
C LEU A 228 -22.17 0.27 -11.05
N PRO A 229 -22.39 0.93 -12.21
CA PRO A 229 -22.92 0.32 -13.42
C PRO A 229 -22.15 -0.91 -13.88
N GLN A 230 -22.84 -1.82 -14.57
CA GLN A 230 -22.24 -3.08 -15.00
C GLN A 230 -21.20 -2.90 -16.11
N GLU A 231 -21.29 -1.83 -16.90
CA GLU A 231 -20.35 -1.58 -17.99
C GLU A 231 -18.99 -1.05 -17.49
N MET A 232 -18.94 -0.52 -16.26
CA MET A 232 -17.68 -0.12 -15.61
C MET A 232 -16.90 -1.35 -15.14
N ASN A 233 -16.25 -2.01 -16.09
CA ASN A 233 -15.66 -3.34 -15.93
C ASN A 233 -14.13 -3.37 -16.13
N ASN A 234 -13.49 -2.21 -16.27
CA ASN A 234 -12.04 -2.09 -16.39
C ASN A 234 -11.47 -1.29 -15.22
N VAL A 235 -10.27 -1.66 -14.80
CA VAL A 235 -9.56 -1.01 -13.70
C VAL A 235 -8.17 -0.62 -14.16
N ILE A 236 -7.80 0.63 -13.92
CA ILE A 236 -6.44 1.13 -14.05
C ILE A 236 -5.88 1.24 -12.64
N VAL A 237 -4.88 0.43 -12.32
CA VAL A 237 -4.25 0.41 -11.00
C VAL A 237 -2.92 1.12 -11.07
N CYS A 238 -2.73 2.08 -10.18
CA CYS A 238 -1.53 2.89 -10.05
C CYS A 238 -0.86 2.63 -8.70
N GLY A 239 0.48 2.62 -8.72
CA GLY A 239 1.30 2.56 -7.52
C GLY A 239 2.11 3.84 -7.34
N ILE A 240 2.17 4.34 -6.10
CA ILE A 240 3.03 5.47 -5.71
C ILE A 240 4.10 4.95 -4.77
N GLU A 241 5.35 5.07 -5.19
CA GLU A 241 6.51 4.75 -4.37
C GLU A 241 6.51 5.66 -3.13
N MET A 242 6.72 5.02 -1.97
CA MET A 242 7.03 5.73 -0.73
C MET A 242 8.55 5.81 -0.57
N ASP A 243 9.16 6.84 -0.01
CA ASP A 243 10.62 7.01 0.15
C ASP A 243 11.32 5.95 1.00
N TYR A 244 12.46 5.44 0.52
CA TYR A 244 13.19 4.34 1.17
C TYR A 244 13.84 4.81 2.47
N GLU A 245 14.51 5.97 2.43
CA GLU A 245 15.25 6.49 3.57
C GLU A 245 14.29 6.88 4.71
N ALA A 246 13.13 7.45 4.41
CA ALA A 246 12.08 7.71 5.39
C ALA A 246 11.58 6.42 6.06
N TYR A 247 11.38 5.35 5.30
CA TYR A 247 10.96 4.06 5.84
C TYR A 247 12.04 3.35 6.67
N GLN A 248 13.32 3.72 6.51
CA GLN A 248 14.37 3.27 7.43
C GLN A 248 14.29 3.95 8.81
N ARG A 249 13.44 4.96 9.00
CA ARG A 249 13.21 5.66 10.28
C ARG A 249 11.85 5.26 10.84
N THR A 250 11.56 3.97 10.81
CA THR A 250 10.24 3.48 11.20
C THR A 250 9.88 3.85 12.64
N LEU A 251 8.59 3.96 12.96
CA LEU A 251 8.07 4.46 14.25
C LEU A 251 8.43 5.92 14.54
N SER A 252 8.47 6.77 13.49
CA SER A 252 8.70 8.21 13.61
C SER A 252 7.75 9.02 12.73
N CYS A 253 7.57 10.31 13.02
CA CYS A 253 6.82 11.21 12.15
C CYS A 253 7.43 11.37 10.75
N VAL A 254 8.71 11.04 10.53
CA VAL A 254 9.32 11.03 9.19
C VAL A 254 8.74 9.89 8.33
N GLU A 255 8.64 8.68 8.88
CA GLU A 255 8.00 7.54 8.20
C GLU A 255 6.50 7.82 7.92
N VAL A 256 5.81 8.37 8.92
CA VAL A 256 4.40 8.75 8.80
C VAL A 256 4.21 9.85 7.76
N ALA A 257 5.07 10.87 7.73
CA ALA A 257 5.02 11.93 6.73
C ALA A 257 5.06 11.35 5.32
N GLU A 258 5.93 10.37 5.08
CA GLU A 258 6.04 9.73 3.77
C GLU A 258 4.78 8.95 3.38
N THR A 259 4.17 8.24 4.34
CA THR A 259 2.85 7.62 4.18
C THR A 259 1.80 8.64 3.72
N TYR A 260 1.70 9.77 4.42
CA TYR A 260 0.68 10.78 4.11
C TYR A 260 0.98 11.58 2.85
N ARG A 261 2.27 11.76 2.53
CA ARG A 261 2.68 12.32 1.26
C ARG A 261 2.24 11.43 0.11
N ALA A 262 2.41 10.11 0.21
CA ALA A 262 1.94 9.18 -0.79
C ALA A 262 0.41 9.22 -0.95
N TYR A 263 -0.36 9.33 0.15
CA TYR A 263 -1.80 9.57 0.08
C TYR A 263 -2.17 10.91 -0.58
N SER A 264 -1.45 11.98 -0.28
CA SER A 264 -1.67 13.29 -0.92
C SER A 264 -1.42 13.23 -2.43
N PHE A 265 -0.37 12.53 -2.86
CA PHE A 265 -0.06 12.32 -4.27
C PHE A 265 -1.05 11.38 -4.95
N ASP A 266 -1.60 10.38 -4.26
CA ASP A 266 -2.61 9.50 -4.82
C ASP A 266 -3.86 10.28 -5.23
N LYS A 267 -4.27 11.27 -4.41
CA LYS A 267 -5.43 12.12 -4.70
C LYS A 267 -5.17 13.00 -5.91
N PHE A 268 -3.97 13.59 -5.99
CA PHE A 268 -3.55 14.33 -7.18
C PHE A 268 -3.66 13.45 -8.42
N LEU A 269 -3.03 12.27 -8.40
CA LEU A 269 -2.97 11.36 -9.55
C LEU A 269 -4.36 10.90 -10.01
N ILE A 270 -5.16 10.30 -9.11
CA ILE A 270 -6.42 9.66 -9.51
C ILE A 270 -7.49 10.67 -9.93
N MET A 271 -7.49 11.88 -9.36
CA MET A 271 -8.41 12.93 -9.78
C MET A 271 -8.10 13.40 -11.20
N HIS A 272 -6.82 13.63 -11.51
CA HIS A 272 -6.40 14.02 -12.86
C HIS A 272 -6.62 12.90 -13.87
N LEU A 273 -6.34 11.66 -13.50
CA LEU A 273 -6.56 10.50 -14.36
C LEU A 273 -8.05 10.27 -14.64
N ALA A 274 -8.90 10.37 -13.62
CA ALA A 274 -10.34 10.26 -13.78
C ALA A 274 -10.89 11.38 -14.68
N LEU A 275 -10.44 12.63 -14.45
CA LEU A 275 -10.84 13.76 -15.29
C LEU A 275 -10.36 13.61 -16.74
N PHE A 276 -9.15 13.10 -16.95
CA PHE A 276 -8.63 12.79 -18.28
C PHE A 276 -9.53 11.78 -19.01
N ILE A 277 -9.93 10.70 -18.34
CA ILE A 277 -10.84 9.67 -18.89
C ILE A 277 -12.24 10.26 -19.17
N ASN A 278 -12.76 11.09 -18.26
CA ASN A 278 -14.02 11.81 -18.46
C ASN A 278 -13.98 12.73 -19.68
N TYR A 279 -12.89 13.47 -19.90
CA TYR A 279 -12.71 14.30 -21.09
C TYR A 279 -12.53 13.49 -22.39
N MET A 280 -12.16 12.22 -22.29
CA MET A 280 -12.20 11.28 -23.40
C MET A 280 -13.60 10.71 -23.65
N GLY A 281 -14.59 11.04 -22.82
CA GLY A 281 -15.99 10.64 -22.95
C GLY A 281 -16.35 9.30 -22.31
N TYR A 282 -15.56 8.84 -21.34
CA TYR A 282 -15.78 7.60 -20.60
C TYR A 282 -16.01 7.88 -19.11
N ARG A 283 -16.81 7.05 -18.44
CA ARG A 283 -17.03 7.18 -16.99
C ARG A 283 -15.79 6.74 -16.23
N ALA A 284 -15.48 7.42 -15.15
CA ALA A 284 -14.24 7.17 -14.42
C ALA A 284 -14.42 7.32 -12.90
N TRP A 285 -14.44 6.22 -12.14
CA TRP A 285 -14.50 6.26 -10.69
C TRP A 285 -13.11 6.13 -10.07
N PRO A 286 -12.50 7.23 -9.55
CA PRO A 286 -11.24 7.14 -8.85
C PRO A 286 -11.36 6.40 -7.53
N PHE A 287 -10.34 5.61 -7.19
CA PHE A 287 -10.25 4.91 -5.91
C PHE A 287 -8.86 5.02 -5.28
N GLY A 288 -8.84 5.01 -3.95
CA GLY A 288 -7.66 5.00 -3.10
C GLY A 288 -8.07 4.47 -1.73
N SER A 289 -7.65 5.12 -0.65
CA SER A 289 -8.05 4.74 0.73
C SER A 289 -9.56 4.65 0.96
N TYR A 290 -10.34 5.42 0.19
CA TYR A 290 -11.80 5.47 0.29
C TYR A 290 -12.48 4.83 -0.93
N GLY A 291 -11.81 3.94 -1.67
CA GLY A 291 -12.39 3.29 -2.87
C GLY A 291 -13.59 2.37 -2.62
N PRO A 292 -14.26 1.89 -3.68
CA PRO A 292 -15.36 0.93 -3.60
C PRO A 292 -14.91 -0.53 -3.41
N GLY A 293 -13.61 -0.81 -3.29
CA GLY A 293 -13.11 -2.17 -3.15
C GLY A 293 -11.68 -2.29 -2.62
N LEU A 294 -11.19 -3.54 -2.64
CA LEU A 294 -9.88 -3.95 -2.15
C LEU A 294 -8.80 -3.68 -3.20
N GLY A 295 -7.89 -2.73 -2.93
CA GLY A 295 -6.85 -2.36 -3.90
C GLY A 295 -5.76 -3.41 -4.13
N ILE A 296 -5.37 -4.19 -3.10
CA ILE A 296 -4.31 -5.21 -3.22
C ILE A 296 -4.64 -6.29 -4.25
N PRO A 297 -5.80 -6.99 -4.18
CA PRO A 297 -6.12 -8.00 -5.20
C PRO A 297 -6.26 -7.39 -6.60
N MET A 298 -6.83 -6.18 -6.73
CA MET A 298 -6.85 -5.48 -8.03
C MET A 298 -5.44 -5.22 -8.58
N ALA A 299 -4.48 -4.86 -7.72
CA ALA A 299 -3.09 -4.67 -8.12
C ALA A 299 -2.38 -5.98 -8.51
N VAL A 300 -2.72 -7.10 -7.88
CA VAL A 300 -2.26 -8.43 -8.30
C VAL A 300 -2.84 -8.79 -9.66
N ASP A 301 -4.14 -8.59 -9.85
CA ASP A 301 -4.82 -8.85 -11.13
C ASP A 301 -4.25 -7.97 -12.27
N ALA A 302 -3.85 -6.73 -11.96
CA ALA A 302 -3.16 -5.81 -12.88
C ALA A 302 -1.66 -6.11 -13.06
N GLY A 303 -1.13 -7.16 -12.42
CA GLY A 303 0.26 -7.59 -12.58
C GLY A 303 1.29 -6.63 -12.01
N LEU A 304 0.96 -5.93 -10.92
CA LEU A 304 1.87 -5.04 -10.21
C LEU A 304 2.70 -5.72 -9.12
N GLY A 305 2.39 -6.96 -8.75
CA GLY A 305 3.04 -7.67 -7.65
C GLY A 305 2.27 -8.88 -7.17
N GLU A 306 2.71 -9.43 -6.04
CA GLU A 306 2.05 -10.51 -5.32
C GLU A 306 1.73 -10.14 -3.87
N MET A 307 0.75 -10.80 -3.26
CA MET A 307 0.46 -10.60 -1.83
C MET A 307 1.54 -11.24 -0.95
N GLY A 308 2.13 -10.45 -0.06
CA GLY A 308 3.10 -10.92 0.93
C GLY A 308 2.46 -11.41 2.23
N ARG A 309 3.27 -12.03 3.10
CA ARG A 309 2.86 -12.43 4.47
C ARG A 309 2.30 -11.29 5.30
N ASN A 310 2.81 -10.07 5.11
CA ASN A 310 2.32 -8.87 5.81
C ASN A 310 0.95 -8.39 5.30
N GLY A 311 0.34 -9.08 4.33
CA GLY A 311 -0.93 -8.70 3.72
C GLY A 311 -0.81 -7.55 2.72
N LEU A 312 0.39 -7.07 2.39
CA LEU A 312 0.62 -5.99 1.43
C LEU A 312 1.01 -6.54 0.06
N LEU A 313 0.88 -5.72 -0.97
CA LEU A 313 1.45 -6.02 -2.30
C LEU A 313 2.97 -5.91 -2.25
N ILE A 314 3.66 -6.94 -2.71
CA ILE A 314 5.11 -6.95 -2.94
C ILE A 314 5.35 -6.70 -4.42
N ASN A 315 5.79 -5.49 -4.74
CA ASN A 315 6.14 -5.08 -6.09
C ASN A 315 7.60 -5.49 -6.43
N PRO A 316 7.91 -5.83 -7.70
CA PRO A 316 9.26 -6.12 -8.18
C PRO A 316 10.34 -5.09 -7.82
N ASP A 317 10.03 -3.81 -7.95
CA ASP A 317 11.00 -2.71 -7.81
C ASP A 317 10.97 -2.09 -6.41
N PHE A 318 9.78 -2.01 -5.81
CA PHE A 318 9.55 -1.24 -4.59
C PHE A 318 9.22 -2.12 -3.37
N GLY A 319 9.07 -3.44 -3.55
CA GLY A 319 8.59 -4.32 -2.49
C GLY A 319 7.24 -3.85 -1.94
N PRO A 320 7.02 -3.89 -0.60
CA PRO A 320 5.81 -3.38 0.03
C PRO A 320 5.75 -1.84 0.16
N ARG A 321 6.78 -1.12 -0.30
CA ARG A 321 6.90 0.35 -0.17
C ARG A 321 6.14 1.08 -1.30
N LEU A 322 4.90 0.67 -1.52
CA LEU A 322 4.06 1.15 -2.61
C LEU A 322 2.62 1.38 -2.13
N ARG A 323 2.06 2.56 -2.39
CA ARG A 323 0.63 2.85 -2.16
C ARG A 323 -0.18 2.62 -3.42
N ILE A 324 -1.33 1.97 -3.25
CA ILE A 324 -2.19 1.55 -4.36
C ILE A 324 -3.37 2.51 -4.45
N CYS A 325 -3.63 2.97 -5.67
CA CYS A 325 -4.78 3.77 -6.05
C CYS A 325 -5.15 3.43 -7.49
N GLY A 326 -6.18 4.05 -8.05
CA GLY A 326 -6.53 3.82 -9.44
C GLY A 326 -7.85 4.43 -9.85
N VAL A 327 -8.37 3.96 -10.98
CA VAL A 327 -9.66 4.37 -11.55
C VAL A 327 -10.38 3.14 -12.11
N ILE A 328 -11.67 2.99 -11.78
CA ILE A 328 -12.58 2.03 -12.44
C ILE A 328 -13.27 2.77 -13.59
N THR A 329 -13.39 2.16 -14.76
CA THR A 329 -13.92 2.83 -15.96
C THR A 329 -14.64 1.86 -16.89
N ASP A 330 -15.51 2.40 -17.74
CA ASP A 330 -16.10 1.70 -18.88
C ASP A 330 -15.31 1.88 -20.18
N MET A 331 -14.20 2.64 -20.15
CA MET A 331 -13.26 2.74 -21.27
C MET A 331 -12.77 1.35 -21.67
N PRO A 332 -12.84 0.96 -22.96
CA PRO A 332 -12.42 -0.36 -23.41
C PRO A 332 -10.89 -0.44 -23.31
N ILE A 333 -10.39 -1.17 -22.32
CA ILE A 333 -8.95 -1.25 -22.03
C ILE A 333 -8.49 -2.71 -22.08
N GLN A 334 -7.35 -2.96 -22.73
CA GLN A 334 -6.71 -4.26 -22.72
C GLN A 334 -6.09 -4.54 -21.33
N PRO A 335 -6.47 -5.63 -20.65
CA PRO A 335 -5.88 -6.00 -19.36
C PRO A 335 -4.45 -6.52 -19.51
N ASP A 336 -3.61 -6.17 -18.55
CA ASP A 336 -2.32 -6.81 -18.31
C ASP A 336 -2.49 -8.21 -17.72
N LYS A 337 -1.42 -8.99 -17.79
CA LYS A 337 -1.35 -10.29 -17.13
C LYS A 337 -0.73 -10.17 -15.73
N PRO A 338 -1.25 -10.90 -14.72
CA PRO A 338 -0.57 -11.07 -13.44
C PRO A 338 0.87 -11.59 -13.58
N ILE A 339 1.68 -11.42 -12.53
CA ILE A 339 3.06 -11.93 -12.48
C ILE A 339 3.23 -12.99 -11.39
N ASP A 340 4.16 -13.92 -11.60
CA ASP A 340 4.62 -14.87 -10.59
C ASP A 340 6.09 -14.59 -10.23
N MET A 341 6.27 -13.96 -9.07
CA MET A 341 7.51 -13.68 -8.38
C MET A 341 7.90 -14.76 -7.37
N GLY A 342 7.01 -15.70 -7.04
CA GLY A 342 7.21 -16.69 -5.99
C GLY A 342 7.24 -16.10 -4.57
N VAL A 343 6.55 -14.98 -4.34
CA VAL A 343 6.55 -14.25 -3.05
C VAL A 343 6.01 -15.12 -1.93
N THR A 344 4.94 -15.87 -2.19
CA THR A 344 4.35 -16.80 -1.22
C THR A 344 5.38 -17.82 -0.74
N LYS A 345 6.10 -18.48 -1.66
CA LYS A 345 7.14 -19.46 -1.37
C LYS A 345 8.30 -18.87 -0.55
N PHE A 346 8.71 -17.64 -0.87
CA PHE A 346 9.72 -16.96 -0.05
C PHE A 346 9.18 -16.67 1.36
N CYS A 347 7.97 -16.12 1.45
CA CYS A 347 7.31 -15.76 2.70
C CYS A 347 7.15 -16.95 3.67
N GLU A 348 6.96 -18.17 3.17
CA GLU A 348 6.92 -19.42 3.95
C GLU A 348 8.21 -19.74 4.71
N THR A 349 9.34 -19.15 4.32
CA THR A 349 10.65 -19.39 4.97
C THR A 349 11.26 -18.14 5.59
N CYS A 350 10.70 -16.97 5.29
CA CYS A 350 11.26 -15.67 5.69
C CYS A 350 10.74 -15.19 7.05
N ALA A 351 9.42 -14.98 7.17
CA ALA A 351 8.72 -14.48 8.37
C ALA A 351 9.28 -13.21 9.06
N VAL A 352 10.23 -12.48 8.45
CA VAL A 352 10.90 -11.32 9.07
C VAL A 352 9.92 -10.20 9.46
N CYS A 353 8.89 -9.95 8.66
CA CYS A 353 7.85 -8.96 8.99
C CYS A 353 7.06 -9.36 10.25
N ALA A 354 6.83 -10.65 10.47
CA ALA A 354 6.16 -11.17 11.65
C ALA A 354 7.07 -11.14 12.89
N ASP A 355 8.37 -11.39 12.71
CA ASP A 355 9.36 -11.29 13.79
C ASP A 355 9.51 -9.86 14.33
N ASN A 356 9.36 -8.86 13.46
CA ASN A 356 9.51 -7.44 13.82
C ASN A 356 8.17 -6.70 13.94
N CYS A 357 7.05 -7.41 13.93
CA CYS A 357 5.73 -6.83 14.14
C CYS A 357 5.55 -6.56 15.64
N PRO A 358 5.55 -5.30 16.09
CA PRO A 358 5.56 -5.00 17.52
C PRO A 358 4.22 -5.34 18.19
N SER A 359 3.12 -5.34 17.42
CA SER A 359 1.80 -5.79 17.88
C SER A 359 1.63 -7.31 17.85
N GLY A 360 2.50 -8.04 17.13
CA GLY A 360 2.28 -9.47 16.86
C GLY A 360 0.99 -9.75 16.08
N SER A 361 0.60 -8.85 15.17
CA SER A 361 -0.59 -8.98 14.31
C SER A 361 -0.38 -9.87 13.08
N ILE A 362 0.88 -10.14 12.73
CA ILE A 362 1.24 -10.95 11.58
C ILE A 362 1.62 -12.35 12.10
N PRO A 363 1.00 -13.43 11.59
CA PRO A 363 1.30 -14.78 12.04
C PRO A 363 2.72 -15.21 11.61
N LYS A 364 3.42 -15.88 12.52
CA LYS A 364 4.79 -16.38 12.29
C LYS A 364 4.82 -17.73 11.57
N ASP A 365 3.82 -18.57 11.81
CA ASP A 365 3.72 -19.88 11.18
C ASP A 365 3.26 -19.80 9.71
N ASN A 366 3.22 -20.95 9.02
CA ASN A 366 2.78 -21.02 7.63
C ASN A 366 1.28 -21.31 7.51
N HIS A 367 0.48 -20.99 8.53
CA HIS A 367 -0.95 -21.17 8.47
C HIS A 367 -1.57 -20.11 7.55
N ARG A 368 -1.73 -20.48 6.28
CA ARG A 368 -2.57 -19.78 5.31
C ARG A 368 -3.94 -20.44 5.29
N THR A 369 -4.99 -19.62 5.27
CA THR A 369 -6.37 -20.08 5.23
C THR A 369 -7.21 -19.15 4.35
N ALA A 370 -8.26 -19.70 3.74
CA ALA A 370 -9.30 -18.94 3.03
C ALA A 370 -10.44 -18.50 3.96
N GLU A 371 -10.44 -18.96 5.22
CA GLU A 371 -11.44 -18.57 6.21
C GLU A 371 -11.24 -17.11 6.65
N ALA A 372 -12.36 -16.44 6.95
CA ALA A 372 -12.34 -15.13 7.58
C ALA A 372 -12.05 -15.28 9.10
N VAL A 373 -10.78 -15.54 9.43
CA VAL A 373 -10.32 -15.76 10.83
C VAL A 373 -10.67 -14.57 11.74
N TYR A 374 -10.53 -13.36 11.20
CA TYR A 374 -10.91 -12.12 11.86
C TYR A 374 -12.04 -11.44 11.08
N SER A 375 -12.87 -10.66 11.77
CA SER A 375 -13.92 -9.84 11.14
C SER A 375 -13.36 -8.85 10.10
N THR A 376 -12.09 -8.46 10.24
CA THR A 376 -11.33 -7.59 9.33
C THR A 376 -10.74 -8.33 8.12
N THR A 377 -10.95 -9.64 8.00
CA THR A 377 -10.34 -10.48 6.95
C THR A 377 -11.39 -10.96 5.97
N ASN A 378 -11.18 -10.72 4.67
CA ASN A 378 -12.05 -11.26 3.62
C ASN A 378 -11.89 -12.79 3.43
N SER A 379 -12.97 -13.52 3.13
CA SER A 379 -12.94 -14.97 2.90
C SER A 379 -12.61 -15.37 1.46
N GLY A 380 -12.39 -16.66 1.22
CA GLY A 380 -12.29 -17.30 -0.09
C GLY A 380 -10.91 -17.30 -0.73
N VAL A 381 -9.94 -16.52 -0.20
CA VAL A 381 -8.55 -16.49 -0.70
C VAL A 381 -7.58 -16.92 0.39
N LYS A 382 -6.77 -17.95 0.09
CA LYS A 382 -5.73 -18.47 0.98
C LYS A 382 -4.62 -17.46 1.22
N LYS A 383 -4.57 -16.93 2.44
CA LYS A 383 -3.58 -15.93 2.88
C LYS A 383 -3.25 -16.09 4.37
N TRP A 384 -2.19 -15.41 4.80
CA TRP A 384 -1.90 -15.27 6.22
C TRP A 384 -2.94 -14.35 6.87
N PRO A 385 -3.71 -14.83 7.86
CA PRO A 385 -4.73 -14.01 8.51
C PRO A 385 -4.06 -12.92 9.37
N ILE A 386 -4.27 -11.65 9.03
CA ILE A 386 -3.72 -10.51 9.77
C ILE A 386 -4.72 -10.00 10.77
N ASP A 387 -4.32 -9.89 12.05
CA ASP A 387 -5.12 -9.21 13.06
C ASP A 387 -5.00 -7.69 12.91
N ALA A 388 -5.81 -7.14 12.00
CA ALA A 388 -5.80 -5.71 11.68
C ALA A 388 -6.24 -4.83 12.87
N CYS A 389 -7.11 -5.34 13.75
CA CYS A 389 -7.54 -4.62 14.95
C CYS A 389 -6.36 -4.48 15.92
N LYS A 390 -5.60 -5.55 16.16
CA LYS A 390 -4.39 -5.50 16.99
C LYS A 390 -3.29 -4.63 16.37
N CYS A 391 -3.22 -4.57 15.04
CA CYS A 391 -2.28 -3.70 14.33
C CYS A 391 -2.62 -2.24 14.58
N LYS A 392 -3.91 -1.88 14.44
CA LYS A 392 -4.42 -0.54 14.70
C LYS A 392 -4.29 -0.15 16.16
N ALA A 393 -4.64 -1.04 17.10
CA ALA A 393 -4.53 -0.78 18.53
C ALA A 393 -3.10 -0.38 18.94
N TYR A 394 -2.07 -1.02 18.35
CA TYR A 394 -0.68 -0.65 18.61
C TYR A 394 -0.36 0.81 18.25
N TRP A 395 -0.98 1.34 17.18
CA TRP A 395 -0.76 2.72 16.75
C TRP A 395 -1.24 3.69 17.83
N ASP A 396 -2.42 3.40 18.37
CA ASP A 396 -3.08 4.20 19.40
C ASP A 396 -2.34 4.10 20.74
N ASP A 397 -2.01 2.87 21.17
CA ASP A 397 -1.31 2.59 22.44
C ASP A 397 0.09 3.21 22.52
N HIS A 398 0.78 3.33 21.38
CA HIS A 398 2.17 3.81 21.31
C HIS A 398 2.28 5.23 20.78
N ASN A 399 1.15 5.92 20.67
CA ASN A 399 1.12 7.32 20.28
C ASN A 399 1.77 7.58 18.90
N ILE A 400 1.61 6.64 17.95
CA ILE A 400 2.14 6.76 16.58
C ILE A 400 0.98 6.83 15.59
N SER A 401 0.98 7.81 14.68
CA SER A 401 -0.13 7.96 13.72
C SER A 401 -0.15 6.89 12.61
N ALA A 402 0.97 6.18 12.40
CA ALA A 402 1.06 4.98 11.59
C ALA A 402 2.31 4.18 12.00
N CYS A 403 2.33 2.88 11.67
CA CYS A 403 3.51 2.01 11.75
C CYS A 403 3.92 1.58 10.34
N GLY A 404 5.18 1.18 10.16
CA GLY A 404 5.72 0.73 8.89
C GLY A 404 6.75 -0.40 9.02
N ASN A 405 6.92 -0.99 10.21
CA ASN A 405 7.93 -2.03 10.46
C ASN A 405 7.86 -3.17 9.43
N CYS A 406 6.65 -3.65 9.11
CA CYS A 406 6.48 -4.75 8.17
C CYS A 406 6.84 -4.38 6.72
N VAL A 407 6.90 -3.07 6.40
CA VAL A 407 7.42 -2.54 5.13
C VAL A 407 8.94 -2.42 5.22
N HIS A 408 9.45 -1.76 6.26
CA HIS A 408 10.88 -1.52 6.49
C HIS A 408 11.69 -2.82 6.45
N TYR A 409 11.31 -3.79 7.29
CA TYR A 409 12.03 -5.05 7.47
C TYR A 409 11.81 -6.06 6.34
N CYS A 410 10.97 -5.77 5.34
CA CYS A 410 10.75 -6.70 4.24
C CYS A 410 12.04 -6.83 3.40
N PRO A 411 12.54 -8.04 3.12
CA PRO A 411 13.72 -8.20 2.26
C PRO A 411 13.54 -7.66 0.84
N TYR A 412 12.30 -7.54 0.36
CA TYR A 412 11.99 -6.90 -0.92
C TYR A 412 12.05 -5.36 -0.87
N ASN A 413 12.04 -4.74 0.31
CA ASN A 413 12.21 -3.30 0.47
C ASN A 413 13.71 -2.94 0.53
N LYS A 414 14.29 -2.61 -0.63
CA LYS A 414 15.67 -2.09 -0.76
C LYS A 414 15.74 -1.07 -1.92
N PRO A 415 16.83 -0.28 -2.01
CA PRO A 415 17.04 0.62 -3.15
C PRO A 415 17.08 -0.14 -4.47
N LYS A 416 16.60 0.48 -5.54
CA LYS A 416 16.58 -0.08 -6.89
C LYS A 416 17.98 -0.17 -7.48
N THR A 417 18.66 -1.27 -7.16
CA THR A 417 19.99 -1.64 -7.65
C THR A 417 19.92 -2.97 -8.38
N GLU A 418 20.84 -3.21 -9.33
CA GLU A 418 20.92 -4.48 -10.06
C GLU A 418 21.12 -5.67 -9.10
N MET A 419 21.88 -5.49 -8.03
CA MET A 419 22.08 -6.49 -6.99
C MET A 419 20.78 -6.84 -6.27
N HIS A 420 19.99 -5.83 -5.88
CA HIS A 420 18.71 -6.06 -5.25
C HIS A 420 17.75 -6.78 -6.20
N LYS A 421 17.69 -6.35 -7.47
CA LYS A 421 16.85 -7.00 -8.48
C LYS A 421 17.21 -8.48 -8.63
N LEU A 422 18.49 -8.83 -8.69
CA LEU A 422 18.95 -10.22 -8.71
C LEU A 422 18.57 -10.97 -7.42
N ALA A 423 18.81 -10.38 -6.25
CA ALA A 423 18.48 -10.98 -4.96
C ALA A 423 16.97 -11.27 -4.83
N ALA A 424 16.12 -10.34 -5.26
CA ALA A 424 14.66 -10.46 -5.28
C ALA A 424 14.20 -11.63 -6.18
N HIS A 425 14.78 -11.77 -7.38
CA HIS A 425 14.48 -12.90 -8.27
C HIS A 425 14.93 -14.25 -7.69
N LEU A 426 16.03 -14.27 -6.94
CA LEU A 426 16.54 -15.48 -6.31
C LEU A 426 15.88 -15.79 -4.96
N ALA A 427 15.12 -14.85 -4.38
CA ALA A 427 14.52 -14.99 -3.05
C ALA A 427 13.68 -16.28 -2.89
N PRO A 428 12.78 -16.68 -3.82
CA PRO A 428 12.00 -17.92 -3.70
C PRO A 428 12.85 -19.20 -3.74
N THR A 429 14.10 -19.10 -4.22
CA THR A 429 15.05 -20.22 -4.28
C THR A 429 15.98 -20.25 -3.07
N LEU A 430 16.44 -19.08 -2.62
CA LEU A 430 17.34 -18.95 -1.47
C LEU A 430 16.61 -19.07 -0.13
N GLY A 431 15.34 -18.66 -0.07
CA GLY A 431 14.51 -18.74 1.14
C GLY A 431 15.18 -18.10 2.35
N SER A 432 15.16 -18.80 3.49
CA SER A 432 15.76 -18.33 4.75
C SER A 432 17.27 -18.05 4.70
N THR A 433 18.00 -18.57 3.72
CA THR A 433 19.42 -18.25 3.52
C THR A 433 19.61 -16.77 3.19
N LEU A 434 18.74 -16.20 2.34
CA LEU A 434 18.80 -14.77 1.99
C LEU A 434 18.57 -13.89 3.23
N VAL A 435 17.62 -14.29 4.09
CA VAL A 435 17.32 -13.58 5.35
C VAL A 435 18.52 -13.61 6.31
N LYS A 436 19.21 -14.75 6.42
CA LYS A 436 20.43 -14.85 7.25
C LYS A 436 21.54 -13.93 6.72
N MET A 437 21.70 -13.87 5.41
CA MET A 437 22.67 -12.96 4.78
C MET A 437 22.34 -11.50 5.06
N GLU A 438 21.07 -11.11 4.93
CA GLU A 438 20.63 -9.74 5.24
C GLU A 438 20.91 -9.35 6.69
N LYS A 439 20.60 -10.24 7.64
CA LYS A 439 20.88 -10.05 9.07
C LYS A 439 22.38 -9.88 9.35
N MET A 440 23.24 -10.71 8.74
CA MET A 440 24.70 -10.60 8.90
C MET A 440 25.26 -9.28 8.37
N LEU A 441 24.61 -8.68 7.36
CA LEU A 441 25.05 -7.44 6.74
C LEU A 441 24.43 -6.19 7.41
N GLY A 442 23.52 -6.36 8.37
CA GLY A 442 22.89 -5.26 9.10
C GLY A 442 21.98 -4.36 8.25
N TYR A 443 21.54 -4.82 7.07
CA TYR A 443 20.76 -3.99 6.13
C TYR A 443 19.38 -3.58 6.65
N SER A 444 18.87 -4.26 7.67
CA SER A 444 17.49 -4.11 8.16
C SER A 444 17.39 -3.26 9.44
N GLU A 445 18.51 -2.81 10.02
CA GLU A 445 18.46 -2.00 11.25
C GLU A 445 17.86 -0.61 10.97
N PRO A 446 16.91 -0.12 11.79
CA PRO A 446 16.41 1.24 11.68
C PRO A 446 17.55 2.26 11.86
N LYS A 447 17.54 3.30 11.03
CA LYS A 447 18.46 4.43 11.16
C LYS A 447 17.87 5.47 12.11
N ASP A 448 18.72 6.29 12.69
CA ASP A 448 18.29 7.40 13.53
C ASP A 448 17.53 8.46 12.69
N VAL A 449 16.60 9.18 13.34
CA VAL A 449 15.81 10.21 12.65
C VAL A 449 16.65 11.45 12.33
N ALA A 450 17.59 11.82 13.20
CA ALA A 450 18.39 13.03 13.01
C ALA A 450 19.23 12.97 11.72
N SER A 451 19.72 11.79 11.36
CA SER A 451 20.46 11.56 10.12
C SER A 451 19.61 11.76 8.86
N TRP A 452 18.27 11.65 8.94
CA TRP A 452 17.42 11.97 7.80
C TRP A 452 17.49 13.46 7.44
N TRP A 453 17.45 14.33 8.47
CA TRP A 453 17.58 15.79 8.32
C TRP A 453 18.99 16.25 7.96
N ALA A 454 20.01 15.45 8.29
CA ALA A 454 21.40 15.74 7.98
C ALA A 454 21.81 15.36 6.54
N GLN A 455 20.90 14.76 5.76
CA GLN A 455 21.16 14.42 4.37
C GLN A 455 21.39 15.68 3.52
N ASP A 456 22.29 15.58 2.54
CA ASP A 456 22.50 16.64 1.55
C ASP A 456 21.27 16.71 0.64
N PRO A 457 20.47 17.80 0.66
CA PRO A 457 19.25 17.90 -0.13
C PRO A 457 19.51 17.87 -1.64
N ASN A 458 20.74 18.18 -2.09
CA ASN A 458 21.11 18.12 -3.51
C ASN A 458 21.49 16.70 -3.96
N LYS A 459 21.82 15.81 -3.01
CA LYS A 459 22.08 14.38 -3.25
C LYS A 459 20.96 13.49 -2.74
N PHE A 460 19.98 14.08 -2.06
CA PHE A 460 18.72 13.44 -1.75
C PHE A 460 18.08 13.10 -3.08
N PHE A 461 18.25 11.84 -3.49
CA PHE A 461 17.93 11.43 -4.85
C PHE A 461 16.47 11.78 -5.12
N PRO A 462 16.18 12.67 -6.08
CA PRO A 462 14.82 12.78 -6.56
C PRO A 462 14.42 11.39 -7.05
N ARG A 463 13.19 11.00 -6.71
CA ARG A 463 12.55 9.81 -7.29
C ARG A 463 12.71 9.93 -8.81
N LYS A 464 13.41 8.97 -9.43
CA LYS A 464 13.65 8.99 -10.88
C LYS A 464 12.36 8.77 -11.66
#